data_AF-A0A6P5TZD2-F1
#
_entry.id   AF-A0A6P5TZD2-F1
#
_cell.length_a   1.000
_cell.length_b   1.000
_cell.length_c   1.000
_cell.angle_alpha   90.00
_cell.angle_beta   90.00
_cell.angle_gamma   90.00
#
_symmetry.space_group_name_H-M   'P 1'
#
loop_
_entity.id
_entity.type
_entity.pdbx_description
1 polymer ?
#
loop_
_entity_poly.entity_id
_entity_poly.type
_entity_poly.pdbx_seq_one_letter_code
_entity_poly.pdbx_strand_id
1 'polypeptide(L)'
;LDKLTPAAFEKHSGRETARKWKNNVWVIDNGKKVALCKTVLLKYHNEASKHANASHRSNNGRACHRDEFVCCTRCNKERRFRLRTKEECRIHHDALADVNWKCAELPYDKITCNDEEERASRRVYRGCTRSPTCQGCTSCVCFGCEICRFSDCSCQTCTDFTRNAKT
;
A
#
# COMPACT_ATOMS: atom_id res chain seq x y z
N LEU A 1 26.85 14.77 -2.19
CA LEU A 1 26.62 13.38 -2.64
C LEU A 1 25.40 13.40 -3.54
N ASP A 2 25.58 13.30 -4.85
CA ASP A 2 24.46 13.21 -5.78
C ASP A 2 23.63 11.97 -5.48
N LYS A 3 22.38 12.16 -5.04
CA LYS A 3 21.43 11.07 -4.82
C LYS A 3 20.98 10.56 -6.18
N LEU A 4 21.61 9.50 -6.65
CA LEU A 4 21.20 8.83 -7.88
C LEU A 4 19.83 8.18 -7.66
N THR A 5 18.77 8.79 -8.21
CA THR A 5 17.43 8.21 -8.15
C THR A 5 17.37 6.94 -9.00
N PRO A 6 16.53 5.93 -8.67
CA PRO A 6 16.19 4.82 -9.55
C PRO A 6 15.93 5.21 -11.02
N ALA A 7 15.30 6.35 -11.28
CA ALA A 7 15.08 6.87 -12.63
C ALA A 7 16.38 7.36 -13.31
N ALA A 8 17.24 8.07 -12.56
CA ALA A 8 18.56 8.49 -13.05
C ALA A 8 19.48 7.28 -13.31
N PHE A 9 19.44 6.27 -12.45
CA PHE A 9 20.13 5.00 -12.65
C PHE A 9 19.60 4.24 -13.88
N GLU A 10 18.28 4.20 -14.08
CA GLU A 10 17.66 3.60 -15.27
C GLU A 10 18.12 4.31 -16.55
N LYS A 11 18.18 5.64 -16.56
CA LYS A 11 18.71 6.44 -17.69
C LYS A 11 20.20 6.17 -17.97
N HIS A 12 20.99 5.93 -16.92
CA HIS A 12 22.43 5.66 -17.02
C HIS A 12 22.73 4.23 -17.51
N SER A 13 21.85 3.25 -17.24
CA SER A 13 22.09 1.82 -17.48
C SER A 13 22.13 1.33 -18.95
N GLY A 14 22.08 2.23 -19.95
CA GLY A 14 22.26 1.90 -21.37
C GLY A 14 21.03 1.25 -22.04
N ARG A 15 20.77 1.63 -23.31
CA ARG A 15 19.56 1.29 -24.09
C ARG A 15 19.29 -0.21 -24.28
N GLU A 16 20.30 -1.09 -24.18
CA GLU A 16 20.13 -2.53 -24.43
C GLU A 16 19.66 -3.35 -23.21
N THR A 17 19.91 -2.88 -21.97
CA THR A 17 19.57 -3.64 -20.75
C THR A 17 18.85 -2.83 -19.67
N ALA A 18 18.40 -1.61 -19.99
CA ALA A 18 17.67 -0.71 -19.08
C ALA A 18 16.47 -1.33 -18.35
N ARG A 19 15.90 -2.44 -18.84
CA ARG A 19 14.82 -3.17 -18.14
C ARG A 19 15.29 -4.26 -17.17
N LYS A 20 16.54 -4.72 -17.26
CA LYS A 20 17.09 -5.85 -16.49
C LYS A 20 17.80 -5.42 -15.19
N TRP A 21 18.20 -4.15 -15.04
CA TRP A 21 18.93 -3.71 -13.84
C TRP A 21 18.15 -3.98 -12.54
N LYS A 22 16.81 -3.90 -12.60
CA LYS A 22 15.88 -4.21 -11.49
C LYS A 22 16.04 -5.65 -10.98
N ASN A 23 16.52 -6.58 -11.81
CA ASN A 23 16.82 -7.97 -11.44
C ASN A 23 18.23 -8.13 -10.84
N ASN A 24 19.13 -7.19 -11.15
CA ASN A 24 20.55 -7.27 -10.80
C ASN A 24 20.92 -6.39 -9.59
N VAL A 25 20.03 -5.49 -9.18
CA VAL A 25 20.11 -4.80 -7.89
C VAL A 25 19.47 -5.69 -6.83
N TRP A 26 20.15 -5.83 -5.70
CA TRP A 26 19.73 -6.70 -4.60
C TRP A 26 19.55 -5.90 -3.33
N VAL A 27 18.52 -6.25 -2.58
CA VAL A 27 18.22 -5.72 -1.25
C VAL A 27 18.48 -6.84 -0.25
N ILE A 28 19.14 -6.51 0.85
CA ILE A 28 19.32 -7.45 1.96
C ILE A 28 18.12 -7.27 2.89
N ASP A 29 17.24 -8.26 2.90
CA ASP A 29 16.07 -8.32 3.79
C ASP A 29 16.27 -9.51 4.75
N ASN A 30 16.36 -9.23 6.05
CA ASN A 30 16.61 -10.24 7.10
C ASN A 30 17.78 -11.18 6.77
N GLY A 31 18.89 -10.62 6.29
CA GLY A 31 20.10 -11.37 5.92
C GLY A 31 20.02 -12.14 4.60
N LYS A 32 18.87 -12.11 3.90
CA LYS A 32 18.70 -12.76 2.58
C LYS A 32 18.79 -11.74 1.45
N LYS A 33 19.50 -12.14 0.39
CA LYS A 33 19.66 -11.33 -0.83
C LYS A 33 18.43 -11.51 -1.72
N VAL A 34 17.60 -10.47 -1.83
CA VAL A 34 16.37 -10.48 -2.64
C VAL A 34 16.52 -9.48 -3.79
N ALA A 35 16.22 -9.90 -5.02
CA ALA A 35 16.27 -9.01 -6.18
C ALA A 35 15.27 -7.85 -6.02
N LEU A 36 15.69 -6.62 -6.34
CA LEU A 36 14.89 -5.41 -6.15
C LEU A 36 13.53 -5.50 -6.84
N CYS A 37 13.45 -6.09 -8.03
CA CYS A 37 12.19 -6.34 -8.76
C CYS A 37 11.19 -7.24 -8.03
N LYS A 38 11.69 -8.12 -7.14
CA LYS A 38 10.87 -9.01 -6.30
C LYS A 38 10.47 -8.32 -4.99
N THR A 39 11.04 -7.15 -4.70
CA THR A 39 10.64 -6.31 -3.58
C THR A 39 9.56 -5.33 -3.98
N VAL A 40 8.86 -4.86 -2.97
CA VAL A 40 7.85 -3.79 -2.97
C VAL A 40 8.45 -2.38 -3.10
N LEU A 41 9.75 -2.21 -2.84
CA LEU A 41 10.42 -0.91 -2.79
C LEU A 41 10.43 -0.20 -4.14
N LEU A 42 10.57 -0.96 -5.23
CA LEU A 42 10.56 -0.40 -6.58
C LEU A 42 9.17 0.17 -6.94
N LYS A 43 8.10 -0.40 -6.41
CA LYS A 43 6.73 0.11 -6.62
C LYS A 43 6.57 1.48 -5.94
N TYR A 44 7.05 1.61 -4.71
CA TYR A 44 7.05 2.88 -3.95
C TYR A 44 7.72 4.01 -4.74
N HIS A 45 8.93 3.78 -5.28
CA HIS A 45 9.64 4.80 -6.06
C HIS A 45 8.96 5.09 -7.40
N ASN A 46 8.48 4.07 -8.12
CA ASN A 46 7.84 4.27 -9.42
C ASN A 46 6.48 4.98 -9.32
N GLU A 47 5.73 4.78 -8.24
CA GLU A 47 4.46 5.49 -8.02
C GLU A 47 4.71 6.93 -7.55
N ALA A 48 5.77 7.18 -6.76
CA ALA A 48 6.24 8.52 -6.45
C ALA A 48 6.68 9.31 -7.72
N SER A 49 7.26 8.65 -8.74
CA SER A 49 7.73 9.33 -9.97
C SER A 49 6.68 9.50 -11.08
N LYS A 50 5.45 8.98 -10.94
CA LYS A 50 4.43 8.97 -12.02
C LYS A 50 3.56 10.23 -12.13
N HIS A 51 4.01 11.35 -11.57
CA HIS A 51 3.33 12.66 -11.58
C HIS A 51 2.95 13.26 -12.96
N ALA A 52 3.18 12.57 -14.09
CA ALA A 52 3.03 13.16 -15.42
C ALA A 52 1.98 12.51 -16.35
N ASN A 53 1.53 11.26 -16.19
CA ASN A 53 0.73 10.59 -17.25
C ASN A 53 -0.24 9.50 -16.75
N ALA A 54 -1.21 9.87 -15.90
CA ALA A 54 -2.17 8.91 -15.32
C ALA A 54 -3.50 8.75 -16.09
N SER A 55 -3.56 9.03 -17.41
CA SER A 55 -4.83 8.94 -18.15
C SER A 55 -5.14 7.59 -18.81
N HIS A 56 -4.17 6.67 -18.99
CA HIS A 56 -4.41 5.47 -19.82
C HIS A 56 -3.72 4.19 -19.36
N ARG A 57 -4.11 3.61 -18.21
CA ARG A 57 -3.92 2.17 -18.03
C ARG A 57 -5.23 1.48 -17.69
N SER A 58 -5.54 0.50 -18.53
CA SER A 58 -6.74 -0.34 -18.53
C SER A 58 -7.07 -0.88 -17.14
N ASN A 59 -8.37 -1.06 -16.90
CA ASN A 59 -9.01 -1.54 -15.66
C ASN A 59 -8.46 -2.87 -15.09
N ASN A 60 -7.51 -3.54 -15.75
CA ASN A 60 -6.94 -4.83 -15.35
C ASN A 60 -5.76 -4.73 -14.35
N GLY A 61 -5.39 -3.51 -13.92
CA GLY A 61 -4.20 -3.24 -13.11
C GLY A 61 -4.43 -2.29 -11.93
N ARG A 62 -5.67 -2.16 -11.44
CA ARG A 62 -5.95 -1.37 -10.24
C ARG A 62 -5.06 -1.86 -9.10
N ALA A 63 -4.42 -0.94 -8.39
CA ALA A 63 -3.72 -1.26 -7.15
C ALA A 63 -4.77 -1.82 -6.17
N CYS A 64 -4.83 -3.14 -6.04
CA CYS A 64 -5.67 -3.78 -5.05
C CYS A 64 -4.86 -3.78 -3.75
N HIS A 65 -5.05 -2.80 -2.87
CA HIS A 65 -4.48 -2.93 -1.53
C HIS A 65 -5.18 -4.11 -0.85
N ARG A 66 -4.41 -4.88 -0.08
CA ARG A 66 -4.96 -5.86 0.84
C ARG A 66 -5.96 -5.21 1.79
N ASP A 67 -6.90 -6.00 2.31
CA ASP A 67 -7.74 -5.54 3.41
C ASP A 67 -6.91 -5.41 4.69
N GLU A 68 -7.23 -4.38 5.47
CA GLU A 68 -6.64 -4.12 6.77
C GLU A 68 -7.72 -4.18 7.85
N PHE A 69 -7.31 -4.14 9.11
CA PHE A 69 -8.22 -4.25 10.25
C PHE A 69 -7.94 -3.13 11.24
N VAL A 70 -8.99 -2.64 11.89
CA VAL A 70 -8.89 -1.69 13.00
C VAL A 70 -9.57 -2.30 14.22
N CYS A 71 -8.95 -2.15 15.38
CA CYS A 71 -9.48 -2.65 16.64
C CYS A 71 -10.44 -1.61 17.25
N CYS A 72 -11.64 -2.05 17.61
CA CYS A 72 -12.58 -1.18 18.32
C CYS A 72 -12.12 -0.99 19.76
N THR A 73 -11.93 0.27 20.17
CA THR A 73 -11.46 0.64 21.52
C THR A 73 -12.43 0.28 22.64
N ARG A 74 -13.72 0.09 22.32
CA ARG A 74 -14.77 -0.27 23.30
C ARG A 74 -14.88 -1.77 23.56
N CYS A 75 -14.77 -2.61 22.53
CA CYS A 75 -15.02 -4.05 22.65
C CYS A 75 -13.83 -4.93 22.25
N ASN A 76 -12.72 -4.33 21.81
CA ASN A 76 -11.49 -4.98 21.36
C ASN A 76 -11.64 -5.93 20.17
N LYS A 77 -12.79 -5.92 19.48
CA LYS A 77 -12.99 -6.70 18.26
C LYS A 77 -12.31 -6.04 17.07
N GLU A 78 -11.70 -6.84 16.20
CA GLU A 78 -11.16 -6.36 14.93
C GLU A 78 -12.25 -6.22 13.85
N ARG A 79 -12.26 -5.10 13.13
CA ARG A 79 -13.18 -4.84 12.01
C ARG A 79 -12.40 -4.62 10.72
N ARG A 80 -12.88 -5.25 9.64
CA ARG A 80 -12.22 -5.27 8.34
C ARG A 80 -12.50 -4.00 7.52
N PHE A 81 -11.43 -3.44 6.98
CA PHE A 81 -11.44 -2.35 6.02
C PHE A 81 -11.02 -2.83 4.63
N ARG A 82 -11.90 -2.64 3.65
CA ARG A 82 -11.56 -2.80 2.24
C ARG A 82 -10.77 -1.58 1.80
N LEU A 83 -9.77 -1.76 0.94
CA LEU A 83 -8.84 -0.70 0.53
C LEU A 83 -8.71 -0.66 -1.00
N ARG A 84 -9.82 -0.64 -1.73
CA ARG A 84 -9.86 -0.69 -3.21
C ARG A 84 -9.95 0.68 -3.85
N THR A 85 -10.60 1.63 -3.17
CA THR A 85 -10.73 3.02 -3.66
C THR A 85 -10.02 4.02 -2.76
N LYS A 86 -9.92 5.27 -3.21
CA LYS A 86 -9.29 6.36 -2.45
C LYS A 86 -10.11 6.71 -1.22
N GLU A 87 -11.43 6.68 -1.35
CA GLU A 87 -12.41 6.93 -0.29
C GLU A 87 -12.31 5.84 0.78
N GLU A 88 -12.31 4.57 0.37
CA GLU A 88 -12.10 3.42 1.26
C GLU A 88 -10.75 3.50 2.00
N CYS A 89 -9.68 3.88 1.29
CA CYS A 89 -8.38 4.10 1.93
C CYS A 89 -8.41 5.26 2.92
N ARG A 90 -9.17 6.33 2.64
CA ARG A 90 -9.28 7.49 3.54
C ARG A 90 -10.04 7.13 4.81
N ILE A 91 -11.16 6.45 4.66
CA ILE A 91 -11.96 5.92 5.78
C ILE A 91 -11.09 5.11 6.74
N HIS A 92 -10.31 4.16 6.20
CA HIS A 92 -9.41 3.36 7.01
C HIS A 92 -8.28 4.19 7.64
N HIS A 93 -7.72 5.13 6.88
CA HIS A 93 -6.66 6.02 7.36
C HIS A 93 -7.10 6.83 8.58
N ASP A 94 -8.28 7.43 8.49
CA ASP A 94 -8.85 8.25 9.56
C ASP A 94 -9.22 7.37 10.77
N ALA A 95 -9.80 6.18 10.53
CA ALA A 95 -10.09 5.21 11.59
C ALA A 95 -8.83 4.71 12.32
N LEU A 96 -7.71 4.53 11.62
CA LEU A 96 -6.43 4.19 12.24
C LEU A 96 -5.83 5.34 13.06
N ALA A 97 -6.07 6.58 12.65
CA ALA A 97 -5.59 7.76 13.34
C ALA A 97 -6.42 8.11 14.58
N ASP A 98 -7.69 7.71 14.60
CA ASP A 98 -8.59 7.92 15.74
C ASP A 98 -8.36 6.88 16.84
N VAL A 99 -7.73 7.32 17.92
CA VAL A 99 -7.47 6.53 19.13
C VAL A 99 -8.74 6.08 19.86
N ASN A 100 -9.91 6.66 19.54
CA ASN A 100 -11.20 6.34 20.14
C ASN A 100 -12.15 5.60 19.20
N TRP A 101 -11.65 5.13 18.05
CA TRP A 101 -12.49 4.51 17.02
C TRP A 101 -13.32 3.32 17.55
N LYS A 102 -14.59 3.26 17.14
CA LYS A 102 -15.59 2.26 17.55
C LYS A 102 -16.27 1.59 16.37
N CYS A 103 -16.80 0.38 16.60
CA CYS A 103 -17.55 -0.40 15.60
C CYS A 103 -18.63 0.41 14.88
N ALA A 104 -19.37 1.25 15.60
CA ALA A 104 -20.47 2.06 15.05
C ALA A 104 -20.01 3.15 14.07
N GLU A 105 -18.71 3.44 14.03
CA GLU A 105 -18.10 4.44 13.13
C GLU A 105 -17.61 3.80 11.82
N LEU A 106 -17.88 2.51 11.60
CA LEU A 106 -17.65 1.87 10.30
C LEU A 106 -18.70 2.36 9.29
N PRO A 107 -18.30 3.00 8.17
CA PRO A 107 -19.25 3.80 7.38
C PRO A 107 -20.13 3.02 6.40
N TYR A 108 -19.75 1.81 6.00
CA TYR A 108 -20.48 1.04 4.98
C TYR A 108 -21.20 -0.20 5.51
N ASP A 109 -20.87 -0.67 6.72
CA ASP A 109 -21.57 -1.77 7.39
C ASP A 109 -22.15 -1.27 8.71
N LYS A 110 -23.46 -1.48 8.93
CA LYS A 110 -24.11 -1.16 10.20
C LYS A 110 -23.72 -2.21 11.24
N ILE A 111 -22.55 -2.04 11.85
CA ILE A 111 -22.00 -2.97 12.83
C ILE A 111 -21.89 -2.31 14.22
N THR A 112 -22.15 -3.09 15.25
CA THR A 112 -22.11 -2.67 16.64
C THR A 112 -21.09 -3.51 17.42
N CYS A 113 -20.93 -3.21 18.71
CA CYS A 113 -20.06 -4.01 19.59
C CYS A 113 -20.65 -5.38 19.93
N ASN A 114 -21.97 -5.55 19.76
CA ASN A 114 -22.68 -6.80 20.04
C ASN A 114 -22.52 -7.81 18.89
N ASP A 115 -22.22 -7.33 17.69
CA ASP A 115 -21.98 -8.20 16.55
C ASP A 115 -20.66 -8.95 16.69
N GLU A 116 -20.66 -10.21 16.28
CA GLU A 116 -19.50 -11.09 16.34
C GLU A 116 -18.33 -10.57 15.51
N GLU A 117 -17.11 -10.87 15.95
CA GLU A 117 -15.91 -10.61 15.15
C GLU A 117 -15.83 -11.58 13.97
N GLU A 118 -15.19 -11.14 12.89
CA GLU A 118 -14.85 -12.05 11.81
C GLU A 118 -13.94 -13.20 12.30
N ARG A 119 -14.39 -14.44 12.07
CA ARG A 119 -13.62 -15.65 12.42
C ARG A 119 -12.17 -15.60 11.91
N ALA A 120 -11.22 -16.06 12.73
CA ALA A 120 -9.79 -16.07 12.40
C ALA A 120 -9.46 -16.75 11.07
N SER A 121 -10.17 -17.83 10.73
CA SER A 121 -10.01 -18.54 9.47
C SER A 121 -10.52 -17.78 8.24
N ARG A 122 -11.29 -16.69 8.40
CA ARG A 122 -11.55 -15.73 7.30
C ARG A 122 -10.55 -14.58 7.24
N ARG A 123 -9.97 -14.16 8.37
CA ARG A 123 -8.98 -13.07 8.40
C ARG A 123 -7.76 -13.34 7.54
N VAL A 124 -7.45 -14.60 7.21
CA VAL A 124 -6.36 -14.95 6.28
C VAL A 124 -6.61 -14.46 4.84
N TYR A 125 -7.88 -14.29 4.44
CA TYR A 125 -8.22 -13.81 3.11
C TYR A 125 -8.22 -12.29 3.09
N ARG A 126 -7.17 -11.68 2.54
CA ARG A 126 -6.99 -10.21 2.51
C ARG A 126 -7.33 -9.57 1.17
N GLY A 127 -8.09 -10.27 0.32
CA GLY A 127 -8.56 -9.71 -0.96
C GLY A 127 -7.48 -9.58 -2.04
N CYS A 128 -6.35 -10.29 -1.92
CA CYS A 128 -5.33 -10.30 -2.97
C CYS A 128 -5.87 -10.96 -4.24
N THR A 129 -5.73 -10.28 -5.38
CA THR A 129 -6.22 -10.75 -6.68
C THR A 129 -5.46 -11.96 -7.23
N ARG A 130 -4.25 -12.23 -6.73
CA ARG A 130 -3.39 -13.34 -7.21
C ARG A 130 -3.58 -14.64 -6.44
N SER A 131 -3.90 -14.55 -5.15
CA SER A 131 -4.08 -15.73 -4.30
C SER A 131 -4.89 -15.35 -3.06
N PRO A 132 -5.94 -16.11 -2.70
CA PRO A 132 -6.75 -15.84 -1.52
C PRO A 132 -5.93 -15.84 -0.22
N THR A 133 -4.95 -16.73 -0.08
CA THR A 133 -4.13 -16.90 1.13
C THR A 133 -2.80 -16.14 1.06
N CYS A 134 -2.72 -15.13 0.18
CA CYS A 134 -1.51 -14.33 0.01
C CYS A 134 -1.13 -13.59 1.30
N GLN A 135 0.01 -13.96 1.91
CA GLN A 135 0.59 -13.25 3.05
C GLN A 135 1.21 -11.91 2.64
N GLY A 136 1.72 -11.84 1.42
CA GLY A 136 1.94 -10.58 0.74
C GLY A 136 2.80 -10.64 -0.48
N CYS A 137 2.27 -10.08 -1.56
CA CYS A 137 2.98 -9.96 -2.81
C CYS A 137 3.12 -8.49 -3.20
N THR A 138 3.99 -8.24 -4.16
CA THR A 138 4.24 -6.92 -4.74
C THR A 138 3.02 -6.27 -5.40
N SER A 139 1.95 -7.03 -5.65
CA SER A 139 0.70 -6.50 -6.19
C SER A 139 -0.25 -6.00 -5.12
N CYS A 140 -0.33 -6.66 -3.95
CA CYS A 140 -1.33 -6.34 -2.92
C CYS A 140 -0.79 -5.54 -1.72
N VAL A 141 0.51 -5.61 -1.44
CA VAL A 141 1.13 -4.72 -0.44
C VAL A 141 1.37 -3.36 -1.06
N CYS A 142 1.01 -2.30 -0.34
CA CYS A 142 1.28 -0.92 -0.74
C CYS A 142 2.04 -0.20 0.37
N PHE A 143 3.20 0.36 0.03
CA PHE A 143 4.00 1.18 0.95
C PHE A 143 3.65 2.67 0.83
N GLY A 144 2.92 3.05 -0.20
CA GLY A 144 2.44 4.40 -0.43
C GLY A 144 2.16 4.62 -1.92
N CYS A 145 0.99 5.18 -2.21
CA CYS A 145 0.55 5.59 -3.53
C CYS A 145 -0.46 6.74 -3.38
N GLU A 146 -0.87 7.36 -4.48
CA GLU A 146 -1.86 8.46 -4.49
C GLU A 146 -3.26 8.10 -3.97
N ILE A 147 -3.55 6.80 -3.85
CA ILE A 147 -4.83 6.28 -3.35
C ILE A 147 -4.83 6.23 -1.82
N CYS A 148 -3.69 5.89 -1.19
CA CYS A 148 -3.59 5.70 0.27
C CYS A 148 -2.69 6.71 0.98
N ARG A 149 -2.23 7.73 0.26
CA ARG A 149 -1.44 8.85 0.79
C ARG A 149 -2.14 10.14 0.41
N PHE A 150 -2.35 10.98 1.42
CA PHE A 150 -3.24 12.12 1.35
C PHE A 150 -2.43 13.40 1.60
N SER A 151 -2.44 14.32 0.65
CA SER A 151 -1.66 15.57 0.71
C SER A 151 -2.15 16.53 1.79
N ASP A 152 -3.42 16.37 2.19
CA ASP A 152 -4.08 17.11 3.26
C ASP A 152 -3.91 16.44 4.64
N CYS A 153 -3.21 15.31 4.72
CA CYS A 153 -2.91 14.64 5.99
C CYS A 153 -1.47 14.94 6.45
N SER A 154 -1.32 15.30 7.72
CA SER A 154 -0.04 15.63 8.36
C SER A 154 0.70 14.44 8.97
N CYS A 155 0.17 13.21 8.88
CA CYS A 155 0.86 12.05 9.42
C CYS A 155 2.21 11.82 8.71
N GLN A 156 3.18 11.26 9.44
CA GLN A 156 4.56 11.10 8.95
C GLN A 156 4.61 10.37 7.60
N THR A 157 3.85 9.28 7.45
CA THR A 157 3.83 8.47 6.23
C THR A 157 3.25 9.22 5.02
N CYS A 158 2.20 10.02 5.20
CA CYS A 158 1.63 10.86 4.14
C CYS A 158 2.58 12.00 3.77
N THR A 159 3.18 12.63 4.77
CA THR A 159 4.16 13.71 4.59
C THR A 159 5.39 13.23 3.85
N ASP A 160 5.97 12.09 4.26
CA ASP A 160 7.15 11.51 3.61
C ASP A 160 6.87 11.10 2.17
N PHE A 161 5.72 10.47 1.90
CA PHE A 161 5.34 10.13 0.55
C PHE A 161 5.20 11.39 -0.32
N THR A 162 4.41 12.37 0.15
CA THR A 162 4.10 13.59 -0.61
C THR A 162 5.35 14.45 -0.86
N ARG A 163 6.29 14.48 0.09
CA ARG A 163 7.57 15.19 -0.07
C ARG A 163 8.49 14.49 -1.05
N ASN A 164 8.61 13.17 -0.97
CA ASN A 164 9.46 12.38 -1.87
C ASN A 164 8.90 12.26 -3.29
N ALA A 165 7.60 12.48 -3.48
CA ALA A 165 6.99 12.45 -4.80
C ALA A 165 7.18 13.78 -5.56
N LYS A 166 7.47 14.89 -4.88
CA LYS A 166 7.74 16.22 -5.47
C LYS A 166 9.16 16.40 -6.03
N THR A 167 10.03 15.39 -5.94
CA THR A 167 11.40 15.38 -6.50
C THR A 167 11.49 14.62 -7.80
#